data_AF-A0A4P6XH75-F1
#
_entry.id   AF-A0A4P6XH75-F1
#
_cell.length_a   1.000
_cell.length_b   1.000
_cell.length_c   1.000
_cell.angle_alpha   90.00
_cell.angle_beta   90.00
_cell.angle_gamma   90.00
#
_symmetry.space_group_name_H-M   'P 1'
#
loop_
_entity.id
_entity.type
_entity.pdbx_description
1 polymer ?
#
loop_
_entity_poly.entity_id
_entity_poly.type
_entity_poly.pdbx_seq_one_letter_code
_entity_poly.pdbx_strand_id
1 'polypeptide(L)'
;MGISYPFRFQHEPEPARTRLTIAEPDTLVADTLRAVRKGNGDRIVVIGTGDAFIALADQTRDLMIDPARGNWDFFADHPSSYARSSAVEALIPIDPRDLDPSWRYASRYVLMRAVDHVGLQPGAMLSGVRDLVRDLPPDAIAELAGHDPTCRKALRWAETVLAGVRTPLQSIADHDPRMPKTSIVRWLAGPASALLFVHRDPDRPDHEPQAVVASLRDHAMLGRIDVDMATSYAPFTESQDGAR
;
A
#
# COMPACT_ATOMS: atom_id res chain seq x y z
N MET A 1 -9.77 10.86 -60.25
CA MET A 1 -8.92 9.71 -59.90
C MET A 1 -8.40 9.94 -58.50
N GLY A 2 -8.90 9.19 -57.51
CA GLY A 2 -8.49 9.32 -56.10
C GLY A 2 -7.38 8.31 -55.79
N ILE A 3 -6.26 8.79 -55.25
CA ILE A 3 -5.14 7.95 -54.83
C ILE A 3 -5.48 7.37 -53.46
N SER A 4 -5.67 6.04 -53.40
CA SER A 4 -5.77 5.29 -52.14
C SER A 4 -4.36 4.90 -51.69
N TYR A 5 -3.97 5.29 -50.49
CA TYR A 5 -2.69 4.91 -49.90
C TYR A 5 -2.86 3.62 -49.07
N PRO A 6 -2.21 2.50 -49.44
CA PRO A 6 -2.35 1.23 -48.74
C PRO A 6 -1.29 1.13 -47.63
N PHE A 7 -1.33 2.02 -46.64
CA PHE A 7 -0.52 1.84 -45.43
C PHE A 7 -1.44 1.37 -44.32
N ARG A 8 -1.49 0.04 -44.10
CA ARG A 8 -1.91 -0.49 -42.80
C ARG A 8 -0.68 -0.43 -41.91
N PHE A 9 -0.72 0.38 -40.85
CA PHE A 9 0.20 0.21 -39.74
C PHE A 9 -0.05 -1.20 -39.19
N GLN A 10 0.85 -2.14 -39.48
CA GLN A 10 0.93 -3.35 -38.69
C GLN A 10 1.27 -2.87 -37.27
N HIS A 11 0.32 -3.02 -36.34
CA HIS A 11 0.65 -2.90 -34.94
C HIS A 11 1.67 -4.00 -34.68
N GLU A 12 2.93 -3.62 -34.51
CA GLU A 12 3.90 -4.53 -33.92
C GLU A 12 3.28 -5.03 -32.61
N PRO A 13 3.30 -6.34 -32.33
CA PRO A 13 2.79 -6.85 -31.07
C PRO A 13 3.52 -6.11 -29.95
N GLU A 14 2.75 -5.47 -29.08
CA GLU A 14 3.30 -4.73 -27.96
C GLU A 14 4.23 -5.68 -27.18
N PRO A 15 5.48 -5.28 -26.89
CA PRO A 15 6.40 -6.15 -26.16
C PRO A 15 5.74 -6.58 -24.86
N ALA A 16 5.91 -7.86 -24.50
CA ALA A 16 5.35 -8.41 -23.27
C ALA A 16 5.79 -7.53 -22.10
N ARG A 17 4.82 -6.85 -21.47
CA ARG A 17 5.07 -5.99 -20.32
C ARG A 17 5.42 -6.86 -19.13
N THR A 18 6.34 -6.37 -18.32
CA THR A 18 6.64 -6.96 -17.02
C THR A 18 5.35 -7.02 -16.19
N ARG A 19 5.11 -8.16 -15.53
CA ARG A 19 3.96 -8.32 -14.64
C ARG A 19 4.37 -8.24 -13.18
N LEU A 20 3.51 -7.65 -12.37
CA LEU A 20 3.54 -7.69 -10.91
C LEU A 20 2.36 -8.52 -10.42
N THR A 21 2.64 -9.70 -9.90
CA THR A 21 1.62 -10.54 -9.26
C THR A 21 1.58 -10.26 -7.76
N ILE A 22 0.42 -9.86 -7.25
CA ILE A 22 0.16 -9.77 -5.80
C ILE A 22 -0.66 -11.00 -5.41
N ALA A 23 -0.10 -11.86 -4.58
CA ALA A 23 -0.68 -13.15 -4.20
C ALA A 23 -0.71 -13.35 -2.69
N GLU A 24 -1.58 -14.27 -2.26
CA GLU A 24 -1.51 -14.89 -0.94
C GLU A 24 -0.77 -16.24 -1.07
N PRO A 25 -0.22 -16.82 0.01
CA PRO A 25 0.59 -18.04 -0.08
C PRO A 25 -0.11 -19.21 -0.78
N ASP A 26 -1.43 -19.32 -0.63
CA ASP A 26 -2.28 -20.37 -1.19
C ASP A 26 -2.72 -20.09 -2.64
N THR A 27 -2.70 -18.83 -3.08
CA THR A 27 -3.07 -18.45 -4.46
C THR A 27 -1.88 -18.44 -5.42
N LEU A 28 -0.65 -18.60 -4.91
CA LEU A 28 0.55 -18.56 -5.72
C LEU A 28 0.82 -19.85 -6.50
N VAL A 29 0.78 -19.76 -7.83
CA VAL A 29 1.09 -20.89 -8.72
C VAL A 29 2.59 -21.21 -8.70
N ALA A 30 2.92 -22.48 -8.42
CA ALA A 30 4.31 -22.94 -8.27
C ALA A 30 5.18 -22.70 -9.52
N ASP A 31 4.61 -22.83 -10.72
CA ASP A 31 5.34 -22.57 -11.98
C ASP A 31 5.70 -21.09 -12.14
N THR A 32 4.80 -20.17 -11.77
CA THR A 32 5.05 -18.73 -11.74
C THR A 32 6.18 -18.39 -10.76
N LEU A 33 6.13 -18.96 -9.56
CA LEU A 33 7.22 -18.82 -8.58
C LEU A 33 8.56 -19.29 -9.17
N ARG A 34 8.62 -20.51 -9.73
CA ARG A 34 9.85 -21.05 -10.33
C ARG A 34 10.36 -20.19 -11.49
N ALA A 35 9.48 -19.65 -12.31
CA ALA A 35 9.83 -18.77 -13.42
C ALA A 35 10.46 -17.45 -12.93
N VAL A 36 9.86 -16.81 -11.93
CA VAL A 36 10.41 -15.59 -11.31
C VAL A 36 11.74 -15.87 -10.64
N ARG A 37 11.87 -16.99 -9.90
CA ARG A 37 13.16 -17.39 -9.30
C ARG A 37 14.29 -17.58 -10.32
N LYS A 38 13.96 -17.91 -11.57
CA LYS A 38 14.93 -18.02 -12.68
C LYS A 38 15.25 -16.67 -13.34
N GLY A 39 14.57 -15.59 -12.95
CA GLY A 39 14.83 -14.23 -13.42
C GLY A 39 14.08 -13.86 -14.71
N ASN A 40 12.91 -14.45 -14.97
CA ASN A 40 12.11 -14.20 -16.18
C ASN A 40 11.55 -12.76 -16.33
N GLY A 41 11.93 -11.82 -15.47
CA GLY A 41 11.58 -10.40 -15.57
C GLY A 41 10.35 -9.99 -14.78
N ASP A 42 9.42 -10.91 -14.52
CA ASP A 42 8.22 -10.67 -13.69
C ASP A 42 8.56 -10.45 -12.20
N ARG A 43 7.59 -9.93 -11.46
CA ARG A 43 7.68 -9.60 -10.03
C ARG A 43 6.54 -10.28 -9.28
N ILE A 44 6.84 -10.78 -8.09
CA ILE A 44 5.83 -11.36 -7.18
C ILE A 44 5.94 -10.68 -5.82
N VAL A 45 4.78 -10.29 -5.30
CA VAL A 45 4.57 -9.93 -3.91
C VAL A 45 3.70 -10.99 -3.27
N VAL A 46 4.12 -11.49 -2.10
CA VAL A 46 3.32 -12.42 -1.29
C VAL A 46 2.88 -11.69 -0.02
N ILE A 47 1.57 -11.64 0.22
CA ILE A 47 0.98 -11.03 1.42
C ILE A 47 0.38 -12.12 2.27
N GLY A 48 0.76 -12.22 3.54
CA GLY A 48 0.19 -13.23 4.42
C GLY A 48 0.98 -13.46 5.68
N THR A 49 0.74 -14.61 6.31
CA THR A 49 1.39 -15.05 7.55
C THR A 49 1.40 -16.58 7.63
N GLY A 50 1.99 -17.12 8.71
CA GLY A 50 2.02 -18.55 9.02
C GLY A 50 3.03 -19.37 8.22
N ASP A 51 2.98 -20.68 8.39
CA ASP A 51 4.01 -21.61 7.89
C ASP A 51 4.09 -21.62 6.35
N ALA A 52 2.95 -21.55 5.66
CA ALA A 52 2.93 -21.50 4.19
C ALA A 52 3.63 -20.25 3.65
N PHE A 53 3.44 -19.10 4.30
CA PHE A 53 4.12 -17.86 3.96
C PHE A 53 5.63 -17.96 4.20
N ILE A 54 6.04 -18.50 5.34
CA ILE A 54 7.46 -18.69 5.70
C ILE A 54 8.13 -19.68 4.74
N ALA A 55 7.46 -20.77 4.37
CA ALA A 55 8.00 -21.81 3.50
C ALA A 55 8.29 -21.33 2.07
N LEU A 56 7.62 -20.28 1.60
CA LEU A 56 7.86 -19.68 0.29
C LEU A 56 9.09 -18.76 0.25
N ALA A 57 9.51 -18.25 1.41
CA ALA A 57 10.55 -17.24 1.52
C ALA A 57 11.95 -17.84 1.45
N ASP A 58 12.82 -17.19 0.68
CA ASP A 58 14.24 -17.45 0.61
C ASP A 58 15.00 -16.33 1.34
N GLN A 59 15.45 -16.63 2.55
CA GLN A 59 16.09 -15.68 3.46
C GLN A 59 17.38 -15.04 2.90
N THR A 60 17.95 -15.59 1.83
CA THR A 60 19.21 -15.08 1.26
C THR A 60 19.01 -13.99 0.20
N ARG A 61 17.80 -13.89 -0.37
CA ARG A 61 17.53 -12.98 -1.50
C ARG A 61 16.22 -12.21 -1.40
N ASP A 62 15.24 -12.69 -0.65
CA ASP A 62 13.95 -12.04 -0.55
C ASP A 62 13.95 -10.90 0.44
N LEU A 63 13.01 -9.99 0.22
CA LEU A 63 12.79 -8.84 1.07
C LEU A 63 11.47 -9.00 1.82
N MET A 64 11.41 -8.42 3.02
CA MET A 64 10.24 -8.45 3.89
C MET A 64 9.88 -7.03 4.30
N ILE A 65 8.60 -6.69 4.20
CA ILE A 65 7.97 -5.61 4.95
C ILE A 65 7.16 -6.25 6.06
N ASP A 66 7.51 -5.94 7.31
CA ASP A 66 6.77 -6.36 8.49
C ASP A 66 6.30 -5.13 9.28
N PRO A 67 5.00 -4.79 9.21
CA PRO A 67 4.40 -3.70 9.98
C PRO A 67 4.71 -3.76 11.48
N ALA A 68 4.88 -4.96 12.04
CA ALA A 68 5.21 -5.13 13.46
C ALA A 68 6.64 -4.71 13.81
N ARG A 69 7.51 -4.60 12.81
CA ARG A 69 8.92 -4.22 12.93
C ARG A 69 9.22 -2.83 12.38
N GLY A 70 8.22 -2.14 11.82
CA GLY A 70 8.36 -0.76 11.33
C GLY A 70 9.47 -0.59 10.29
N ASN A 71 9.74 -1.62 9.49
CA ASN A 71 10.89 -1.65 8.60
C ASN A 71 10.59 -1.15 7.17
N TRP A 72 9.36 -0.69 6.90
CA TRP A 72 9.03 -0.07 5.63
C TRP A 72 9.65 1.32 5.50
N ASP A 73 10.41 1.55 4.42
CA ASP A 73 11.02 2.85 4.08
C ASP A 73 10.01 3.76 3.37
N PHE A 74 8.91 4.09 4.06
CA PHE A 74 7.76 4.83 3.54
C PHE A 74 8.13 6.10 2.75
N PHE A 75 9.05 6.91 3.26
CA PHE A 75 9.43 8.18 2.63
C PHE A 75 10.28 7.99 1.38
N ALA A 76 11.04 6.89 1.28
CA ALA A 76 11.77 6.54 0.07
C ALA A 76 10.81 6.12 -1.06
N ASP A 77 9.70 5.46 -0.71
CA ASP A 77 8.67 5.06 -1.66
C ASP A 77 7.75 6.25 -2.05
N HIS A 78 7.63 7.27 -1.20
CA HIS A 78 6.76 8.44 -1.46
C HIS A 78 7.55 9.78 -1.45
N PRO A 79 8.44 10.01 -2.44
CA PRO A 79 9.29 11.21 -2.48
C PRO A 79 8.51 12.49 -2.83
N SER A 80 7.33 12.39 -3.46
CA SER A 80 6.52 13.54 -3.89
C SER A 80 5.23 13.67 -3.08
N SER A 81 4.66 14.88 -3.02
CA SER A 81 3.37 15.12 -2.37
C SER A 81 2.22 14.31 -2.99
N TYR A 82 2.27 14.06 -4.31
CA TYR A 82 1.28 13.20 -4.98
C TYR A 82 1.35 11.75 -4.48
N ALA A 83 2.56 11.17 -4.43
CA ALA A 83 2.75 9.81 -3.93
C ALA A 83 2.32 9.68 -2.46
N ARG A 84 2.62 10.68 -1.63
CA ARG A 84 2.15 10.74 -0.23
C ARG A 84 0.64 10.80 -0.13
N SER A 85 -0.05 11.45 -1.08
CA SER A 85 -1.52 11.52 -1.09
C SER A 85 -2.16 10.17 -1.25
N SER A 86 -1.70 9.39 -2.23
CA SER A 86 -2.24 8.05 -2.45
C SER A 86 -2.03 7.15 -1.22
N ALA A 87 -0.85 7.19 -0.61
CA ALA A 87 -0.58 6.48 0.64
C ALA A 87 -1.49 6.90 1.80
N VAL A 88 -1.71 8.21 1.97
CA VAL A 88 -2.63 8.75 2.99
C VAL A 88 -4.07 8.27 2.76
N GLU A 89 -4.50 8.22 1.51
CA GLU A 89 -5.83 7.72 1.15
C GLU A 89 -6.00 6.23 1.46
N ALA A 90 -4.94 5.45 1.30
CA ALA A 90 -4.93 4.02 1.63
C ALA A 90 -4.89 3.76 3.15
N LEU A 91 -4.16 4.58 3.91
CA LEU A 91 -4.13 4.49 5.39
C LEU A 91 -5.50 4.85 6.01
N ILE A 92 -6.20 5.81 5.42
CA ILE A 92 -7.54 6.24 5.86
C ILE A 92 -8.53 6.03 4.71
N PRO A 93 -9.00 4.79 4.46
CA PRO A 93 -9.96 4.54 3.39
C PRO A 93 -11.30 5.23 3.68
N ILE A 94 -11.94 5.74 2.62
CA ILE A 94 -13.28 6.31 2.67
C ILE A 94 -14.17 5.39 1.85
N ASP A 95 -15.24 4.87 2.45
CA ASP A 95 -16.22 4.10 1.70
C ASP A 95 -17.00 5.07 0.80
N PRO A 96 -17.05 4.85 -0.53
CA PRO A 96 -17.84 5.70 -1.42
C PRO A 96 -19.34 5.73 -1.10
N ARG A 97 -19.82 4.80 -0.26
CA ARG A 97 -21.22 4.73 0.22
C ARG A 97 -21.47 5.56 1.49
N ASP A 98 -20.43 6.11 2.11
CA ASP A 98 -20.58 6.95 3.31
C ASP A 98 -21.34 8.24 2.97
N LEU A 99 -22.42 8.51 3.71
CA LEU A 99 -23.29 9.66 3.48
C LEU A 99 -22.65 11.01 3.87
N ASP A 100 -21.69 11.00 4.80
CA ASP A 100 -20.90 12.19 5.18
C ASP A 100 -19.45 11.81 5.54
N PRO A 101 -18.55 11.78 4.55
CA PRO A 101 -17.13 11.49 4.76
C PRO A 101 -16.31 12.73 5.16
N SER A 102 -16.92 13.89 5.43
CA SER A 102 -16.21 15.17 5.60
C SER A 102 -15.11 15.13 6.67
N TRP A 103 -15.37 14.50 7.81
CA TRP A 103 -14.39 14.34 8.90
C TRP A 103 -13.26 13.37 8.53
N ARG A 104 -13.49 12.37 7.66
CA ARG A 104 -12.42 11.50 7.14
C ARG A 104 -11.52 12.26 6.17
N TYR A 105 -12.07 13.12 5.32
CA TYR A 105 -11.27 14.02 4.48
C TYR A 105 -10.41 14.98 5.32
N ALA A 106 -10.98 15.54 6.39
CA ALA A 106 -10.21 16.34 7.34
C ALA A 106 -9.10 15.50 8.02
N SER A 107 -9.38 14.25 8.37
CA SER A 107 -8.39 13.32 8.95
C SER A 107 -7.24 13.03 7.97
N ARG A 108 -7.55 12.77 6.68
CA ARG A 108 -6.55 12.64 5.61
C ARG A 108 -5.70 13.89 5.47
N TYR A 109 -6.32 15.07 5.51
CA TYR A 109 -5.58 16.33 5.44
C TYR A 109 -4.62 16.49 6.62
N VAL A 110 -5.06 16.25 7.86
CA VAL A 110 -4.19 16.27 9.04
C VAL A 110 -3.04 15.28 8.89
N LEU A 111 -3.32 14.05 8.45
CA LEU A 111 -2.30 13.04 8.21
C LEU A 111 -1.28 13.50 7.16
N MET A 112 -1.74 14.04 6.03
CA MET A 112 -0.89 14.57 4.98
C MET A 112 0.06 15.64 5.51
N ARG A 113 -0.45 16.60 6.30
CA ARG A 113 0.39 17.68 6.87
C ARG A 113 1.44 17.12 7.84
N ALA A 114 1.08 16.11 8.64
CA ALA A 114 2.03 15.44 9.52
C ALA A 114 3.10 14.67 8.74
N VAL A 115 2.71 13.93 7.70
CA VAL A 115 3.63 13.23 6.79
C VAL A 115 4.59 14.21 6.12
N ASP A 116 4.09 15.32 5.58
CA ASP A 116 4.93 16.34 4.94
C ASP A 116 5.93 16.95 5.92
N HIS A 117 5.49 17.24 7.15
CA HIS A 117 6.37 17.80 8.18
C HIS A 117 7.48 16.82 8.57
N VAL A 118 7.13 15.58 8.89
CA VAL A 118 8.10 14.55 9.29
C VAL A 118 9.03 14.20 8.14
N GLY A 119 8.54 14.20 6.90
CA GLY A 119 9.35 13.93 5.70
C GLY A 119 10.47 14.94 5.44
N LEU A 120 10.46 16.10 6.09
CA LEU A 120 11.55 17.09 6.03
C LEU A 120 12.63 16.85 7.09
N GLN A 121 12.40 15.95 8.04
CA GLN A 121 13.32 15.68 9.13
C GLN A 121 14.34 14.59 8.73
N PRO A 122 15.61 14.70 9.17
CA PRO A 122 16.58 13.62 8.98
C PRO A 122 16.10 12.32 9.63
N GLY A 123 16.18 11.21 8.88
CA GLY A 123 15.77 9.90 9.39
C GLY A 123 14.26 9.70 9.50
N ALA A 124 13.46 10.46 8.74
CA ALA A 124 12.00 10.37 8.70
C ALA A 124 11.48 8.91 8.64
N MET A 125 10.50 8.60 9.48
CA MET A 125 9.82 7.30 9.57
C MET A 125 8.34 7.48 9.91
N LEU A 126 7.50 6.49 9.58
CA LEU A 126 6.07 6.52 9.92
C LEU A 126 5.83 6.60 11.44
N SER A 127 6.72 6.04 12.27
CA SER A 127 6.65 6.19 13.73
C SER A 127 6.73 7.66 14.17
N GLY A 128 7.53 8.48 13.49
CA GLY A 128 7.58 9.92 13.72
C GLY A 128 6.26 10.63 13.38
N VAL A 129 5.56 10.16 12.34
CA VAL A 129 4.21 10.66 11.99
C VAL A 129 3.20 10.29 13.07
N ARG A 130 3.21 9.02 13.52
CA ARG A 130 2.40 8.54 14.65
C ARG A 130 2.62 9.40 15.89
N ASP A 131 3.86 9.63 16.28
CA ASP A 131 4.20 10.38 17.49
C ASP A 131 3.77 11.84 17.38
N LEU A 132 4.03 12.48 16.24
CA LEU A 132 3.56 13.84 15.98
C LEU A 132 2.03 13.94 16.11
N VAL A 133 1.28 13.05 15.45
CA VAL A 133 -0.20 13.07 15.48
C VAL A 133 -0.75 12.73 16.87
N ARG A 134 -0.09 11.83 17.61
CA ARG A 134 -0.46 11.52 18.99
C ARG A 134 -0.40 12.77 19.85
N ASP A 135 0.61 13.60 19.66
CA ASP A 135 0.88 14.75 20.52
C ASP A 135 0.14 16.03 20.06
N LEU A 136 -0.57 16.01 18.92
CA LEU A 136 -1.39 17.13 18.45
C LEU A 136 -2.57 17.43 19.38
N PRO A 137 -2.73 18.67 19.86
CA PRO A 137 -3.87 19.02 20.71
C PRO A 137 -5.10 19.37 19.84
N PRO A 138 -6.35 19.11 20.32
CA PRO A 138 -7.56 19.37 19.53
C PRO A 138 -7.80 20.85 19.18
N ASP A 139 -7.37 21.77 20.04
CA ASP A 139 -7.47 23.21 19.80
C ASP A 139 -6.67 23.65 18.57
N ALA A 140 -5.46 23.11 18.36
CA ALA A 140 -4.66 23.38 17.16
C ALA A 140 -5.36 22.91 15.87
N ILE A 141 -6.09 21.79 15.93
CA ILE A 141 -6.86 21.28 14.78
C ILE A 141 -8.09 22.15 14.52
N ALA A 142 -8.79 22.59 15.57
CA ALA A 142 -9.90 23.52 15.44
C ALA A 142 -9.45 24.86 14.85
N GLU A 143 -8.32 25.40 15.33
CA GLU A 143 -7.73 26.65 14.83
C GLU A 143 -7.31 26.51 13.35
N LEU A 144 -6.65 25.41 12.98
CA LEU A 144 -6.26 25.12 11.60
C LEU A 144 -7.47 25.09 10.64
N ALA A 145 -8.63 24.65 11.13
CA ALA A 145 -9.88 24.62 10.37
C ALA A 145 -10.62 25.98 10.34
N GLY A 146 -10.04 27.03 10.94
CA GLY A 146 -10.66 28.35 11.04
C GLY A 146 -11.82 28.42 12.04
N HIS A 147 -11.89 27.47 12.98
CA HIS A 147 -12.87 27.50 14.06
C HIS A 147 -12.30 28.22 15.29
N ASP A 148 -13.21 28.77 16.12
CA ASP A 148 -12.86 29.28 17.44
C ASP A 148 -12.44 28.12 18.36
N PRO A 149 -11.17 28.03 18.81
CA PRO A 149 -10.69 26.93 19.64
C PRO A 149 -11.29 26.92 21.05
N THR A 150 -11.96 27.99 21.47
CA THR A 150 -12.70 28.05 22.75
C THR A 150 -14.12 27.47 22.61
N CYS A 151 -14.61 27.28 21.39
CA CYS A 151 -15.93 26.74 21.13
C CYS A 151 -15.96 25.21 21.34
N ARG A 152 -16.79 24.75 22.29
CA ARG A 152 -16.94 23.32 22.62
C ARG A 152 -17.30 22.45 21.41
N LYS A 153 -18.10 22.96 20.47
CA LYS A 153 -18.48 22.21 19.27
C LYS A 153 -17.28 22.02 18.32
N ALA A 154 -16.45 23.04 18.17
CA ALA A 154 -15.23 22.96 17.38
C ALA A 154 -14.23 21.97 17.96
N LEU A 155 -14.05 21.98 19.29
CA LEU A 155 -13.19 21.01 19.98
C LEU A 155 -13.66 19.57 19.80
N ARG A 156 -14.96 19.29 19.92
CA ARG A 156 -15.51 17.94 19.67
C ARG A 156 -15.30 17.47 18.22
N TRP A 157 -15.46 18.38 17.26
CA TRP A 157 -15.17 18.08 15.87
C TRP A 157 -13.68 17.75 15.68
N ALA A 158 -12.78 18.55 16.26
CA ALA A 158 -11.35 18.32 16.21
C ALA A 158 -10.93 17.01 16.87
N GLU A 159 -11.53 16.65 18.01
CA GLU A 159 -11.35 15.35 18.67
C GLU A 159 -11.76 14.20 17.75
N THR A 160 -12.86 14.35 17.01
CA THR A 160 -13.34 13.35 16.04
C THR A 160 -12.35 13.19 14.89
N VAL A 161 -11.83 14.29 14.35
CA VAL A 161 -10.80 14.28 13.30
C VAL A 161 -9.51 13.61 13.82
N LEU A 162 -9.07 13.96 15.03
CA LEU A 162 -7.88 13.35 15.65
C LEU A 162 -8.06 11.86 15.90
N ALA A 163 -9.24 11.43 16.35
CA ALA A 163 -9.53 10.00 16.51
C ALA A 163 -9.46 9.26 15.15
N GLY A 164 -9.99 9.88 14.09
CA GLY A 164 -9.95 9.35 12.73
C GLY A 164 -8.54 9.13 12.18
N VAL A 165 -7.60 10.03 12.48
CA VAL A 165 -6.18 9.86 12.07
C VAL A 165 -5.36 9.01 13.05
N ARG A 166 -5.65 9.05 14.36
CA ARG A 166 -4.89 8.28 15.36
C ARG A 166 -5.15 6.78 15.27
N THR A 167 -6.38 6.38 14.96
CA THR A 167 -6.79 4.97 14.86
C THR A 167 -5.89 4.16 13.91
N PRO A 168 -5.70 4.56 12.64
CA PRO A 168 -4.85 3.82 11.71
C PRO A 168 -3.35 3.91 12.05
N LEU A 169 -2.92 4.93 12.80
CA LEU A 169 -1.52 5.09 13.19
C LEU A 169 -1.15 4.36 14.49
N GLN A 170 -2.12 3.93 15.29
CA GLN A 170 -1.88 3.28 16.59
C GLN A 170 -0.97 2.04 16.46
N SER A 171 -1.13 1.29 15.37
CA SER A 171 -0.37 0.07 15.11
C SER A 171 0.94 0.32 14.35
N ILE A 172 1.33 1.56 14.06
CA ILE A 172 2.63 1.81 13.44
C ILE A 172 3.72 1.54 14.49
N ALA A 173 4.60 0.59 14.21
CA ALA A 173 5.71 0.25 15.09
C ALA A 173 6.91 1.19 14.89
N ASP A 174 7.75 1.27 15.92
CA ASP A 174 9.11 1.80 15.73
C ASP A 174 9.94 0.83 14.90
N HIS A 175 10.89 1.37 14.14
CA HIS A 175 11.80 0.57 13.35
C HIS A 175 12.67 -0.31 14.25
N ASP A 176 12.57 -1.63 14.11
CA ASP A 176 13.48 -2.59 14.75
C ASP A 176 14.87 -2.48 14.11
N PRO A 177 15.92 -2.04 14.83
CA PRO A 177 17.27 -1.87 14.26
C PRO A 177 17.90 -3.17 13.73
N ARG A 178 17.34 -4.34 14.09
CA ARG A 178 17.80 -5.64 13.61
C ARG A 178 17.21 -6.01 12.24
N MET A 179 16.18 -5.29 11.80
CA MET A 179 15.56 -5.48 10.50
C MET A 179 16.10 -4.45 9.50
N PRO A 180 16.43 -4.84 8.26
CA PRO A 180 16.77 -3.88 7.23
C PRO A 180 15.53 -3.09 6.82
N LYS A 181 15.75 -1.82 6.48
CA LYS A 181 14.72 -1.01 5.81
C LYS A 181 14.42 -1.57 4.42
N THR A 182 13.15 -1.77 4.12
CA THR A 182 12.67 -2.29 2.83
C THR A 182 11.90 -1.19 2.09
N SER A 183 12.25 -0.98 0.82
CA SER A 183 11.59 -0.01 -0.06
C SER A 183 11.07 -0.74 -1.30
N ILE A 184 9.81 -0.46 -1.65
CA ILE A 184 9.15 -0.97 -2.85
C ILE A 184 9.87 -0.48 -4.10
N VAL A 185 10.22 0.81 -4.19
CA VAL A 185 10.88 1.35 -5.39
C VAL A 185 12.27 0.74 -5.59
N ARG A 186 13.03 0.51 -4.50
CA ARG A 186 14.34 -0.14 -4.57
C ARG A 186 14.22 -1.62 -4.93
N TRP A 187 13.21 -2.32 -4.40
CA TRP A 187 12.94 -3.70 -4.76
C TRP A 187 12.58 -3.84 -6.24
N LEU A 188 11.68 -3.00 -6.76
CA LEU A 188 11.30 -3.02 -8.18
C LEU A 188 12.50 -2.80 -9.11
N ALA A 189 13.42 -1.89 -8.73
CA ALA A 189 14.67 -1.64 -9.46
C ALA A 189 15.73 -2.73 -9.29
N GLY A 190 15.55 -3.64 -8.33
CA GLY A 190 16.47 -4.73 -8.02
C GLY A 190 16.32 -5.97 -8.91
N PRO A 191 16.96 -7.08 -8.54
CA PRO A 191 16.89 -8.34 -9.28
C PRO A 191 15.47 -8.90 -9.37
N ALA A 192 15.05 -9.31 -10.57
CA ALA A 192 13.73 -9.91 -10.80
C ALA A 192 13.47 -11.21 -10.03
N SER A 193 14.53 -11.89 -9.60
CA SER A 193 14.46 -13.16 -8.88
C SER A 193 14.18 -13.03 -7.38
N ALA A 194 14.20 -11.80 -6.84
CA ALA A 194 13.88 -11.49 -5.45
C ALA A 194 12.39 -11.20 -5.30
N LEU A 195 11.73 -11.90 -4.38
CA LEU A 195 10.33 -11.66 -4.04
C LEU A 195 10.23 -10.64 -2.91
N LEU A 196 9.10 -9.94 -2.86
CA LEU A 196 8.73 -9.10 -1.72
C LEU A 196 7.65 -9.80 -0.91
N PHE A 197 7.93 -10.01 0.36
CA PHE A 197 6.98 -10.52 1.33
C PHE A 197 6.43 -9.37 2.17
N VAL A 198 5.11 -9.35 2.37
CA VAL A 198 4.44 -8.39 3.27
C VAL A 198 3.74 -9.19 4.34
N HIS A 199 4.26 -9.12 5.56
CA HIS A 199 3.66 -9.82 6.69
C HIS A 199 2.32 -9.18 7.06
N ARG A 200 1.26 -9.99 7.14
CA ARG A 200 -0.08 -9.58 7.58
C ARG A 200 -0.42 -10.30 8.88
N ASP A 201 -0.24 -9.60 9.99
CA ASP A 201 -0.60 -10.08 11.32
C ASP A 201 -2.13 -9.99 11.53
N PRO A 202 -2.84 -11.11 11.73
CA PRO A 202 -4.30 -11.11 11.87
C PRO A 202 -4.79 -10.38 13.13
N ASP A 203 -3.93 -10.18 14.13
CA ASP A 203 -4.26 -9.47 15.36
C ASP A 203 -4.04 -7.94 15.25
N ARG A 204 -3.60 -7.45 14.08
CA ARG A 204 -3.34 -6.03 13.84
C ARG A 204 -4.28 -5.45 12.77
N PRO A 205 -4.59 -4.14 12.85
CA PRO A 205 -5.27 -3.45 11.77
C PRO A 205 -4.49 -3.50 10.45
N ASP A 206 -5.19 -3.75 9.35
CA ASP A 206 -4.63 -3.92 8.01
C ASP A 206 -4.26 -2.61 7.28
N HIS A 207 -4.28 -1.46 7.96
CA HIS A 207 -4.04 -0.14 7.33
C HIS A 207 -2.67 -0.05 6.64
N GLU A 208 -1.60 -0.47 7.30
CA GLU A 208 -0.25 -0.42 6.73
C GLU A 208 -0.07 -1.43 5.57
N PRO A 209 -0.47 -2.72 5.70
CA PRO A 209 -0.51 -3.62 4.55
C PRO A 209 -1.33 -3.09 3.35
N GLN A 210 -2.47 -2.46 3.59
CA GLN A 210 -3.27 -1.84 2.53
C GLN A 210 -2.55 -0.66 1.87
N ALA A 211 -1.85 0.17 2.64
CA ALA A 211 -1.01 1.25 2.12
C ALA A 211 0.17 0.74 1.29
N VAL A 212 0.79 -0.37 1.70
CA VAL A 212 1.83 -1.07 0.92
C VAL A 212 1.27 -1.55 -0.43
N VAL A 213 0.07 -2.16 -0.44
CA VAL A 213 -0.59 -2.58 -1.69
C VAL A 213 -0.91 -1.41 -2.61
N ALA A 214 -1.40 -0.30 -2.06
CA ALA A 214 -1.64 0.92 -2.84
C ALA A 214 -0.33 1.45 -3.45
N SER A 215 0.72 1.54 -2.65
CA SER A 215 2.05 1.98 -3.10
C SER A 215 2.62 1.07 -4.19
N LEU A 216 2.46 -0.25 -4.07
CA LEU A 216 2.82 -1.22 -5.12
C LEU A 216 2.11 -0.94 -6.45
N ARG A 217 0.80 -0.65 -6.40
CA ARG A 217 0.01 -0.32 -7.59
C ARG A 217 0.46 1.00 -8.23
N ASP A 218 0.74 2.01 -7.41
CA ASP A 218 1.21 3.30 -7.90
C ASP A 218 2.58 3.20 -8.57
N HIS A 219 3.52 2.49 -7.93
CA HIS A 219 4.84 2.28 -8.51
C HIS A 219 4.78 1.41 -9.78
N ALA A 220 3.91 0.40 -9.82
CA ALA A 220 3.70 -0.40 -11.01
C ALA A 220 3.11 0.45 -12.15
N MET A 221 2.12 1.31 -11.87
CA MET A 221 1.56 2.24 -12.85
C MET A 221 2.63 3.18 -13.42
N LEU A 222 3.45 3.78 -12.56
CA LEU A 222 4.56 4.66 -12.97
C LEU A 222 5.62 3.90 -13.79
N GLY A 223 5.85 2.64 -13.45
CA GLY A 223 6.79 1.73 -14.14
C GLY A 223 6.22 1.07 -15.40
N ARG A 224 4.94 1.29 -15.75
CA ARG A 224 4.21 0.59 -16.82
C ARG A 224 4.26 -0.94 -16.69
N ILE A 225 4.16 -1.41 -15.45
CA ILE A 225 4.10 -2.83 -15.07
C ILE A 225 2.63 -3.19 -14.92
N ASP A 226 2.20 -4.29 -15.56
CA ASP A 226 0.83 -4.76 -15.44
C ASP A 226 0.65 -5.47 -14.10
N VAL A 227 -0.40 -5.12 -13.35
CA VAL A 227 -0.65 -5.66 -12.00
C VAL A 227 -1.74 -6.72 -12.04
N ASP A 228 -1.38 -7.95 -11.67
CA ASP A 228 -2.29 -9.08 -11.54
C ASP A 228 -2.52 -9.41 -10.06
N MET A 229 -3.78 -9.50 -9.64
CA MET A 229 -4.12 -10.03 -8.32
C MET A 229 -4.39 -11.53 -8.46
N ALA A 230 -3.63 -12.37 -7.76
CA ALA A 230 -3.91 -13.81 -7.71
C ALA A 230 -5.12 -14.05 -6.80
N THR A 231 -6.32 -14.06 -7.38
CA THR A 231 -7.56 -14.41 -6.68
C THR A 231 -7.62 -15.90 -6.40
N SER A 232 -8.15 -16.28 -5.23
CA SER A 232 -8.48 -17.68 -4.96
C SER A 232 -9.54 -18.14 -5.98
N TYR A 233 -9.18 -19.12 -6.81
CA TYR A 233 -10.17 -19.86 -7.57
C TYR A 233 -10.89 -20.80 -6.59
N ALA A 234 -12.00 -20.35 -6.02
CA ALA A 234 -13.00 -21.29 -5.52
C ALA A 234 -13.66 -21.92 -6.75
N PRO A 235 -13.58 -23.25 -6.96
CA PRO A 235 -14.36 -23.88 -8.01
C PRO A 235 -15.85 -23.67 -7.67
N PHE A 236 -16.58 -22.97 -8.53
CA PHE A 236 -18.03 -23.04 -8.55
C PHE A 236 -18.41 -24.49 -8.83
N THR A 237 -18.69 -25.27 -7.80
CA THR A 237 -19.50 -26.47 -7.92
C THR A 237 -20.93 -26.00 -8.16
N GLU A 238 -21.32 -25.88 -9.44
CA GLU A 238 -22.73 -25.93 -9.81
C GLU A 238 -23.29 -27.26 -9.31
N SER A 239 -24.03 -27.23 -8.20
CA SER A 239 -24.95 -28.31 -7.88
C SER A 239 -26.07 -28.28 -8.92
N GLN A 240 -25.92 -29.05 -9.98
CA GLN A 240 -27.08 -29.56 -10.71
C GLN A 240 -27.84 -30.49 -9.77
N ASP A 241 -28.89 -29.96 -9.14
CA ASP A 241 -30.10 -30.67 -8.69
C ASP A 241 -31.12 -29.59 -8.29
N GLY A 242 -32.38 -29.58 -8.72
CA GLY A 242 -33.16 -30.65 -9.29
C GLY A 242 -34.15 -30.18 -10.34
N ALA A 243 -34.24 -30.97 -11.40
CA ALA A 243 -35.46 -31.18 -12.13
C ALA A 243 -36.19 -32.37 -11.48
N ARG A 244 -37.31 -32.09 -10.80
CA ARG A 244 -38.60 -32.83 -10.84
C ARG A 244 -39.49 -32.41 -9.69
#